data_AF-W7Y647-F1
#
_entry.id   AF-W7Y647-F1
#
_cell.length_a   1.000
_cell.length_b   1.000
_cell.length_c   1.000
_cell.angle_alpha   90.00
_cell.angle_beta   90.00
_cell.angle_gamma   90.00
#
_symmetry.space_group_name_H-M   'P 1'
#
loop_
_entity.id
_entity.type
_entity.pdbx_description
1 polymer ?
#
loop_
_entity_poly.entity_id
_entity_poly.type
_entity_poly.pdbx_seq_one_letter_code
_entity_poly.pdbx_strand_id
1 'polypeptide(L)'
;MNKFNWLFALLIGALVSFTACDDDDELTAEELEAKQTEELLETISANFDDIVSKQWAYKEFVPSDDMLTASQTEDGYVARTIIIKAEQVSNFNMVLSFTKDADVYATDVAVNVPEADLVAKLIAYQDAIAGFEAGFLYDTQEYYLSSIRRVIAAPFSADDDAIEDIVDEETGECILEITPADFSALGYDDLVLSQKKLIAGNSDKVYLNEDGTLTVEVTSEDYGVSKYIYSEVTE
;
A
#
# COMPACT_ATOMS: atom_id res chain seq x y z
N MET A 1 29.14 -7.47 -0.54
CA MET A 1 28.44 -6.91 0.64
C MET A 1 27.03 -6.67 0.17
N ASN A 2 26.16 -7.64 0.41
CA ASN A 2 24.82 -7.68 -0.16
C ASN A 2 23.90 -6.81 0.69
N LYS A 3 23.27 -5.82 0.07
CA LYS A 3 22.15 -5.09 0.67
C LYS A 3 20.91 -5.95 0.40
N PHE A 4 20.32 -6.45 1.49
CA PHE A 4 19.04 -7.16 1.47
C PHE A 4 17.93 -6.09 1.53
N ASN A 5 17.07 -6.04 0.51
CA ASN A 5 15.84 -5.24 0.51
C ASN A 5 14.68 -6.11 1.04
N TRP A 6 13.80 -5.52 1.85
CA TRP A 6 12.58 -6.10 2.45
C TRP A 6 11.38 -5.25 1.92
N LEU A 7 10.06 -5.57 1.97
CA LEU A 7 9.24 -6.29 2.95
C LEU A 7 7.73 -6.39 2.53
N PHE A 8 6.96 -7.36 3.05
CA PHE A 8 5.47 -7.40 3.02
C PHE A 8 4.91 -8.12 4.28
N ALA A 9 4.21 -7.48 5.23
CA ALA A 9 3.72 -8.15 6.45
C ALA A 9 2.19 -8.07 6.62
N LEU A 10 1.53 -9.24 6.71
CA LEU A 10 0.09 -9.41 6.85
C LEU A 10 -0.29 -9.84 8.27
N LEU A 11 -1.25 -9.16 8.92
CA LEU A 11 -1.79 -9.50 10.25
C LEU A 11 -3.19 -10.10 10.14
N ILE A 12 -3.40 -11.23 10.83
CA ILE A 12 -4.72 -11.88 10.99
C ILE A 12 -5.36 -11.38 12.29
N GLY A 13 -6.58 -10.87 12.20
CA GLY A 13 -7.50 -10.76 13.33
C GLY A 13 -8.13 -12.13 13.63
N ALA A 14 -7.46 -12.95 14.43
CA ALA A 14 -8.10 -14.04 15.16
C ALA A 14 -7.18 -14.54 16.28
N LEU A 15 -7.45 -14.10 17.51
CA LEU A 15 -6.97 -14.79 18.71
C LEU A 15 -7.67 -16.16 18.75
N VAL A 16 -7.08 -17.18 18.12
CA VAL A 16 -7.59 -18.55 18.27
C VAL A 16 -7.15 -19.03 19.66
N SER A 17 -8.07 -18.88 20.60
CA SER A 17 -7.96 -19.47 21.93
C SER A 17 -8.15 -20.97 21.77
N PHE A 18 -7.06 -21.72 21.63
CA PHE A 18 -7.13 -23.18 21.63
C PHE A 18 -7.29 -23.69 23.05
N THR A 19 -8.55 -23.95 23.43
CA THR A 19 -8.91 -24.85 24.51
C THR A 19 -8.47 -26.27 24.14
N ALA A 20 -7.63 -26.85 24.97
CA ALA A 20 -7.23 -28.25 24.94
C ALA A 20 -8.47 -29.18 24.86
N CYS A 21 -8.43 -30.15 23.94
CA CYS A 21 -9.25 -31.37 24.00
C CYS A 21 -8.49 -32.52 23.33
N ASP A 22 -8.01 -33.40 24.21
CA ASP A 22 -7.65 -34.82 24.18
C ASP A 22 -7.46 -35.63 22.87
N ASP A 23 -6.45 -36.49 22.97
CA ASP A 23 -6.09 -37.68 22.20
C ASP A 23 -5.47 -37.48 20.80
N ASP A 24 -4.20 -37.04 20.76
CA ASP A 24 -3.19 -37.44 19.75
C ASP A 24 -1.83 -36.85 20.19
N ASP A 25 -0.72 -37.57 19.95
CA ASP A 25 0.66 -37.29 20.41
C ASP A 25 0.94 -35.82 20.81
N GLU A 26 1.20 -35.57 22.10
CA GLU A 26 1.59 -34.24 22.60
C GLU A 26 2.87 -33.78 21.87
N LEU A 27 2.71 -32.86 20.92
CA LEU A 27 3.80 -32.17 20.26
C LEU A 27 4.72 -31.55 21.33
N THR A 28 6.02 -31.72 21.16
CA THR A 28 7.01 -30.96 21.92
C THR A 28 6.85 -29.46 21.65
N ALA A 29 7.37 -28.61 22.53
CA ALA A 29 7.33 -27.16 22.33
C ALA A 29 7.97 -26.73 21.00
N GLU A 30 9.03 -27.43 20.56
CA GLU A 30 9.71 -27.19 19.29
C GLU A 30 8.83 -27.60 18.09
N GLU A 31 8.14 -28.74 18.17
CA GLU A 31 7.22 -29.19 17.12
C GLU A 31 5.98 -28.29 17.03
N LEU A 32 5.49 -27.77 18.15
CA LEU A 32 4.40 -26.81 18.18
C LEU A 32 4.80 -25.47 17.55
N GLU A 33 5.99 -24.96 17.87
CA GLU A 33 6.51 -23.71 17.30
C GLU A 33 6.77 -23.84 15.78
N ALA A 34 7.32 -24.97 15.34
CA ALA A 34 7.51 -25.25 13.92
C ALA A 34 6.17 -25.27 13.16
N LYS A 35 5.16 -25.95 13.72
CA LYS A 35 3.81 -25.99 13.14
C LYS A 35 3.17 -24.61 13.08
N GLN A 36 3.26 -23.82 14.16
CA GLN A 36 2.73 -22.46 14.19
C GLN A 36 3.44 -21.53 13.19
N THR A 37 4.74 -21.73 12.97
CA THR A 37 5.51 -21.00 11.96
C THR A 37 5.01 -21.35 10.55
N GLU A 38 4.83 -22.64 10.26
CA GLU A 38 4.30 -23.12 8.98
C GLU A 38 2.90 -22.55 8.69
N GLU A 39 1.97 -22.66 9.63
CA GLU A 39 0.60 -22.11 9.50
C GLU A 39 0.61 -20.58 9.25
N LEU A 40 1.54 -19.87 9.89
CA LEU A 40 1.68 -18.42 9.73
C LEU A 40 2.24 -18.04 8.35
N LEU A 41 3.23 -18.78 7.86
CA LEU A 41 3.80 -18.59 6.51
C LEU A 41 2.77 -18.92 5.42
N GLU A 42 2.00 -19.99 5.59
CA GLU A 42 0.90 -20.33 4.68
C GLU A 42 -0.13 -19.21 4.62
N THR A 43 -0.49 -18.62 5.77
CA THR A 43 -1.46 -17.54 5.79
C THR A 43 -0.92 -16.25 5.17
N ILE A 44 0.35 -15.89 5.41
CA ILE A 44 0.99 -14.76 4.73
C ILE A 44 0.92 -14.95 3.21
N SER A 45 1.30 -16.14 2.74
CA SER A 45 1.33 -16.47 1.31
C SER A 45 -0.08 -16.41 0.69
N ALA A 46 -1.07 -17.01 1.35
CA ALA A 46 -2.45 -17.02 0.89
C ALA A 46 -3.05 -15.60 0.79
N ASN A 47 -2.75 -14.74 1.77
CA ASN A 47 -3.24 -13.37 1.75
C ASN A 47 -2.52 -12.51 0.70
N PHE A 48 -1.22 -12.73 0.47
CA PHE A 48 -0.52 -12.09 -0.65
C PHE A 48 -1.15 -12.48 -1.99
N ASP A 49 -1.40 -13.78 -2.19
CA ASP A 49 -2.07 -14.30 -3.40
C ASP A 49 -3.48 -13.71 -3.56
N ASP A 50 -4.25 -13.59 -2.48
CA ASP A 50 -5.57 -12.95 -2.51
C ASP A 50 -5.48 -11.48 -2.95
N ILE A 51 -4.54 -10.71 -2.38
CA ILE A 51 -4.32 -9.30 -2.72
C ILE A 51 -3.98 -9.14 -4.21
N VAL A 52 -2.99 -9.88 -4.71
CA VAL A 52 -2.52 -9.72 -6.09
C VAL A 52 -3.45 -10.33 -7.14
N SER A 53 -4.39 -11.19 -6.73
CA SER A 53 -5.41 -11.76 -7.63
C SER A 53 -6.63 -10.85 -7.85
N LYS A 54 -6.77 -9.80 -7.03
CA LYS A 54 -7.93 -8.90 -7.00
C LYS A 54 -7.61 -7.53 -7.56
N GLN A 55 -8.68 -6.76 -7.79
CA GLN A 55 -8.62 -5.35 -8.13
C GLN A 55 -9.10 -4.51 -6.94
N TRP A 56 -8.45 -3.36 -6.74
CA TRP A 56 -8.62 -2.54 -5.56
C TRP A 56 -8.97 -1.11 -5.96
N ALA A 57 -10.19 -0.67 -5.62
CA ALA A 57 -10.60 0.71 -5.80
C ALA A 57 -10.11 1.55 -4.62
N TYR A 58 -9.46 2.68 -4.90
CA TYR A 58 -9.05 3.63 -3.86
C TYR A 58 -10.28 4.23 -3.16
N LYS A 59 -10.30 4.17 -1.83
CA LYS A 59 -11.41 4.65 -1.01
C LYS A 59 -11.08 5.94 -0.27
N GLU A 60 -10.02 5.93 0.53
CA GLU A 60 -9.63 7.09 1.33
C GLU A 60 -8.18 7.03 1.78
N PHE A 61 -7.67 8.19 2.21
CA PHE A 61 -6.41 8.33 2.92
C PHE A 61 -6.68 8.86 4.31
N VAL A 62 -6.15 8.17 5.31
CA VAL A 62 -6.20 8.55 6.72
C VAL A 62 -4.81 9.04 7.11
N PRO A 63 -4.57 10.36 7.10
CA PRO A 63 -3.30 10.91 7.56
C PRO A 63 -3.10 10.63 9.05
N SER A 64 -1.84 10.49 9.46
CA SER A 64 -1.48 10.44 10.87
C SER A 64 -1.83 11.74 11.60
N ASP A 65 -1.95 11.68 12.93
CA ASP A 65 -2.16 12.87 13.76
C ASP A 65 -1.03 13.90 13.61
N ASP A 66 0.22 13.43 13.44
CA ASP A 66 1.38 14.28 13.23
C ASP A 66 1.36 14.94 11.85
N MET A 67 0.97 14.22 10.79
CA MET A 67 0.79 14.79 9.45
C MET A 67 -0.32 15.84 9.43
N LEU A 68 -1.46 15.53 10.07
CA LEU A 68 -2.58 16.46 10.21
C LEU A 68 -2.14 17.73 10.94
N THR A 69 -1.44 17.58 12.06
CA THR A 69 -0.92 18.72 12.83
C THR A 69 0.07 19.53 11.99
N ALA A 70 1.02 18.87 11.33
CA ALA A 70 2.00 19.53 10.48
C ALA A 70 1.33 20.32 9.34
N SER A 71 0.31 19.75 8.69
CA SER A 71 -0.40 20.38 7.55
C SER A 71 -1.03 21.74 7.87
N GLN A 72 -1.32 21.99 9.15
CA GLN A 72 -1.94 23.22 9.67
C GLN A 72 -0.93 24.32 10.02
N THR A 73 0.37 24.04 9.90
CA THR A 73 1.45 24.99 10.18
C THR A 73 1.86 25.77 8.93
N GLU A 74 2.58 26.89 9.13
CA GLU A 74 3.12 27.71 8.04
C GLU A 74 4.07 26.91 7.14
N ASP A 75 4.93 26.08 7.75
CA ASP A 75 5.90 25.21 7.05
C ASP A 75 5.29 23.86 6.62
N GLY A 76 4.02 23.63 6.90
CA GLY A 76 3.28 22.38 6.65
C GLY A 76 2.97 22.07 5.19
N TYR A 77 3.61 22.74 4.24
CA TYR A 77 3.28 22.66 2.81
C TYR A 77 3.35 21.24 2.26
N VAL A 78 4.39 20.47 2.64
CA VAL A 78 4.58 19.09 2.17
C VAL A 78 3.47 18.18 2.68
N ALA A 79 3.24 18.15 4.00
CA ALA A 79 2.15 17.37 4.62
C ALA A 79 0.78 17.73 4.03
N ARG A 80 0.49 19.03 3.89
CA ARG A 80 -0.76 19.52 3.28
C ARG A 80 -0.89 19.08 1.82
N THR A 81 0.18 19.13 1.03
CA THR A 81 0.16 18.72 -0.37
C THR A 81 -0.10 17.22 -0.51
N ILE A 82 0.50 16.39 0.35
CA ILE A 82 0.26 14.94 0.37
C ILE A 82 -1.21 14.65 0.64
N ILE A 83 -1.78 15.26 1.69
CA ILE A 83 -3.20 15.10 2.04
C ILE A 83 -4.10 15.53 0.88
N ILE A 84 -3.88 16.72 0.30
CA ILE A 84 -4.68 17.22 -0.82
C ILE A 84 -4.59 16.27 -2.01
N LYS A 85 -3.40 15.81 -2.38
CA LYS A 85 -3.24 14.86 -3.49
C LYS A 85 -4.07 13.59 -3.25
N ALA A 86 -3.94 12.99 -2.07
CA ALA A 86 -4.68 11.79 -1.70
C ALA A 86 -6.21 12.00 -1.70
N GLU A 87 -6.68 13.13 -1.20
CA GLU A 87 -8.10 13.48 -1.29
C GLU A 87 -8.58 13.64 -2.75
N GLN A 88 -7.79 14.32 -3.59
CA GLN A 88 -8.19 14.61 -4.96
C GLN A 88 -8.19 13.39 -5.88
N VAL A 89 -7.31 12.39 -5.66
CA VAL A 89 -7.28 11.19 -6.52
C VAL A 89 -8.55 10.36 -6.43
N SER A 90 -9.34 10.49 -5.35
CA SER A 90 -10.67 9.87 -5.23
C SER A 90 -11.64 10.29 -6.36
N ASN A 91 -11.44 11.47 -6.94
CA ASN A 91 -12.26 11.98 -8.05
C ASN A 91 -12.02 11.27 -9.38
N PHE A 92 -11.02 10.38 -9.46
CA PHE A 92 -10.60 9.73 -10.69
C PHE A 92 -11.03 8.26 -10.80
N ASN A 93 -11.79 7.73 -9.81
CA ASN A 93 -12.27 6.35 -9.78
C ASN A 93 -11.14 5.34 -10.06
N MET A 94 -10.00 5.54 -9.38
CA MET A 94 -8.78 4.78 -9.63
C MET A 94 -8.94 3.33 -9.19
N VAL A 95 -8.51 2.40 -10.04
CA VAL A 95 -8.48 0.96 -9.73
C VAL A 95 -7.06 0.44 -9.90
N LEU A 96 -6.52 -0.09 -8.81
CA LEU A 96 -5.22 -0.76 -8.75
C LEU A 96 -5.40 -2.24 -9.11
N SER A 97 -4.48 -2.79 -9.89
CA SER A 97 -4.43 -4.22 -10.22
C SER A 97 -2.99 -4.70 -10.34
N PHE A 98 -2.81 -6.01 -10.30
CA PHE A 98 -1.51 -6.65 -10.38
C PHE A 98 -1.50 -7.71 -11.48
N THR A 99 -0.43 -7.74 -12.26
CA THR A 99 -0.20 -8.78 -13.27
C THR A 99 1.10 -9.48 -12.99
N LYS A 100 1.05 -10.81 -12.85
CA LYS A 100 2.25 -11.62 -12.64
C LYS A 100 3.05 -11.73 -13.94
N ASP A 101 4.32 -11.32 -13.89
CA ASP A 101 5.33 -11.64 -14.90
C ASP A 101 6.49 -12.38 -14.25
N ALA A 102 6.62 -13.67 -14.57
CA ALA A 102 7.53 -14.60 -13.90
C ALA A 102 7.37 -14.59 -12.36
N ASP A 103 8.39 -14.12 -11.63
CA ASP A 103 8.42 -14.05 -10.15
C ASP A 103 8.15 -12.63 -9.62
N VAL A 104 7.72 -11.72 -10.49
CA VAL A 104 7.44 -10.31 -10.19
C VAL A 104 5.98 -9.99 -10.51
N TYR A 105 5.40 -9.03 -9.79
CA TYR A 105 4.07 -8.52 -10.03
C TYR A 105 4.16 -7.07 -10.51
N ALA A 106 3.79 -6.84 -11.77
CA ALA A 106 3.66 -5.50 -12.33
C ALA A 106 2.36 -4.87 -11.82
N THR A 107 2.46 -3.61 -11.37
CA THR A 107 1.32 -2.83 -10.88
C THR A 107 0.72 -2.02 -12.03
N ASP A 108 -0.60 -2.03 -12.15
CA ASP A 108 -1.32 -1.13 -13.05
C ASP A 108 -2.38 -0.33 -12.28
N VAL A 109 -2.57 0.93 -12.69
CA VAL A 109 -3.58 1.82 -12.11
C VAL A 109 -4.44 2.41 -13.22
N ALA A 110 -5.64 1.85 -13.35
CA ALA A 110 -6.65 2.32 -14.29
C ALA A 110 -7.33 3.59 -13.77
N VAL A 111 -7.50 4.56 -14.66
CA VAL A 111 -8.22 5.81 -14.41
C VAL A 111 -9.59 5.69 -15.06
N ASN A 112 -10.65 5.51 -14.26
CA ASN A 112 -12.00 5.26 -14.79
C ASN A 112 -12.81 6.57 -14.88
N VAL A 113 -12.28 7.50 -15.66
CA VAL A 113 -12.90 8.79 -15.96
C VAL A 113 -13.21 8.86 -17.45
N PRO A 114 -14.43 9.29 -17.85
CA PRO A 114 -14.72 9.56 -19.26
C PRO A 114 -13.77 10.61 -19.83
N GLU A 115 -13.23 10.38 -21.02
CA GLU A 115 -12.28 11.30 -21.69
C GLU A 115 -12.78 12.75 -21.75
N ALA A 116 -14.09 12.93 -21.93
CA ALA A 116 -14.72 14.26 -21.97
C ALA A 116 -14.61 15.05 -20.64
N ASP A 117 -14.47 14.35 -19.52
CA ASP A 117 -14.40 14.94 -18.17
C ASP A 117 -12.95 15.01 -17.64
N LEU A 118 -12.01 14.29 -18.27
CA LEU A 118 -10.65 14.11 -17.78
C LEU A 118 -9.92 15.45 -17.61
N VAL A 119 -9.86 16.27 -18.65
CA VAL A 119 -9.16 17.57 -18.62
C VAL A 119 -9.69 18.47 -17.51
N ALA A 120 -11.01 18.54 -17.32
CA ALA A 120 -11.62 19.36 -16.28
C ALA A 120 -11.24 18.86 -14.88
N LYS A 121 -11.18 17.53 -14.67
CA LYS A 121 -10.74 16.93 -13.40
C LYS A 121 -9.25 17.14 -13.14
N LEU A 122 -8.40 17.07 -14.17
CA LEU A 122 -6.97 17.36 -14.04
C LEU A 122 -6.73 18.83 -13.66
N ILE A 123 -7.49 19.76 -14.24
CA ILE A 123 -7.44 21.18 -13.85
C ILE A 123 -7.86 21.34 -12.39
N ALA A 124 -8.95 20.70 -11.97
CA ALA A 124 -9.40 20.75 -10.58
C ALA A 124 -8.34 20.17 -9.59
N TYR A 125 -7.69 19.05 -9.97
CA TYR A 125 -6.59 18.47 -9.20
C TYR A 125 -5.42 19.45 -9.04
N GLN A 126 -4.98 20.07 -10.14
CA GLN A 126 -3.93 21.09 -10.12
C GLN A 126 -4.34 22.29 -9.24
N ASP A 127 -5.52 22.83 -9.45
CA ASP A 127 -5.99 24.05 -8.80
C ASP A 127 -6.14 23.83 -7.28
N ALA A 128 -6.57 22.63 -6.87
CA ALA A 128 -6.62 22.24 -5.46
C ALA A 128 -5.23 22.24 -4.80
N ILE A 129 -4.20 21.77 -5.51
CA ILE A 129 -2.81 21.75 -5.02
C ILE A 129 -2.22 23.16 -5.02
N ALA A 130 -2.44 23.92 -6.09
CA ALA A 130 -1.92 25.27 -6.27
C ALA A 130 -2.58 26.28 -5.31
N GLY A 131 -3.81 26.01 -4.88
CA GLY A 131 -4.61 26.88 -4.01
C GLY A 131 -5.26 28.05 -4.75
N PHE A 132 -5.35 27.99 -6.08
CA PHE A 132 -6.06 28.98 -6.91
C PHE A 132 -6.52 28.38 -8.23
N GLU A 133 -7.55 28.99 -8.83
CA GLU A 133 -8.10 28.54 -10.11
C GLU A 133 -7.26 29.04 -11.29
N ALA A 134 -6.69 28.12 -12.07
CA ALA A 134 -5.93 28.46 -13.28
C ALA A 134 -6.82 28.50 -14.52
N GLY A 135 -7.76 27.55 -14.63
CA GLY A 135 -8.59 27.34 -15.82
C GLY A 135 -7.88 26.68 -17.01
N PHE A 136 -6.63 26.23 -16.83
CA PHE A 136 -5.86 25.45 -17.80
C PHE A 136 -4.79 24.61 -17.08
N LEU A 137 -4.27 23.57 -17.74
CA LEU A 137 -3.18 22.75 -17.23
C LEU A 137 -1.82 23.43 -17.44
N TYR A 138 -0.98 23.47 -16.41
CA TYR A 138 0.40 23.97 -16.51
C TYR A 138 1.33 23.01 -17.25
N ASP A 139 1.02 21.72 -17.21
CA ASP A 139 1.78 20.63 -17.83
C ASP A 139 0.89 19.70 -18.68
N THR A 140 1.46 18.62 -19.20
CA THR A 140 0.77 17.62 -20.02
C THR A 140 -0.25 16.81 -19.20
N GLN A 141 -1.19 16.15 -19.88
CA GLN A 141 -2.14 15.27 -19.21
C GLN A 141 -1.41 14.08 -18.57
N GLU A 142 -0.42 13.55 -19.26
CA GLU A 142 0.44 12.43 -18.87
C GLU A 142 1.17 12.73 -17.56
N TYR A 143 1.70 13.95 -17.38
CA TYR A 143 2.34 14.38 -16.14
C TYR A 143 1.37 14.37 -14.94
N TYR A 144 0.14 14.85 -15.12
CA TYR A 144 -0.84 14.80 -14.03
C TYR A 144 -1.33 13.38 -13.76
N LEU A 145 -1.51 12.57 -14.81
CA LEU A 145 -1.88 11.17 -14.69
C LEU A 145 -0.79 10.36 -13.97
N SER A 146 0.50 10.58 -14.27
CA SER A 146 1.61 9.94 -13.53
C SER A 146 1.55 10.34 -12.06
N SER A 147 1.37 11.63 -11.74
CA SER A 147 1.27 12.09 -10.36
C SER A 147 0.08 11.48 -9.62
N ILE A 148 -1.07 11.27 -10.28
CA ILE A 148 -2.27 10.70 -9.66
C ILE A 148 -2.08 9.19 -9.45
N ARG A 149 -1.60 8.46 -10.46
CA ARG A 149 -1.31 7.02 -10.36
C ARG A 149 -0.27 6.74 -9.28
N ARG A 150 0.75 7.59 -9.16
CA ARG A 150 1.75 7.48 -8.10
C ARG A 150 1.15 7.51 -6.70
N VAL A 151 0.12 8.33 -6.45
CA VAL A 151 -0.52 8.38 -5.11
C VAL A 151 -1.11 7.02 -4.73
N ILE A 152 -1.58 6.25 -5.72
CA ILE A 152 -2.19 4.92 -5.52
C ILE A 152 -1.13 3.81 -5.51
N ALA A 153 -0.10 3.90 -6.37
CA ALA A 153 0.91 2.86 -6.52
C ALA A 153 2.05 2.95 -5.49
N ALA A 154 2.51 4.16 -5.14
CA ALA A 154 3.64 4.37 -4.23
C ALA A 154 3.48 3.74 -2.84
N PRO A 155 2.27 3.60 -2.24
CA PRO A 155 2.12 2.85 -0.99
C PRO A 155 2.58 1.38 -1.07
N PHE A 156 2.76 0.82 -2.27
CA PHE A 156 3.25 -0.54 -2.49
C PHE A 156 4.72 -0.60 -2.93
N SER A 157 5.39 0.56 -3.11
CA SER A 157 6.81 0.62 -3.49
C SER A 157 7.71 0.45 -2.27
N ALA A 158 8.98 0.13 -2.50
CA ALA A 158 9.96 0.17 -1.42
C ALA A 158 10.25 1.63 -1.00
N ASP A 159 10.62 1.85 0.26
CA ASP A 159 10.93 3.19 0.81
C ASP A 159 11.96 3.99 0.01
N ASP A 160 12.88 3.29 -0.65
CA ASP A 160 14.01 3.89 -1.39
C ASP A 160 13.73 4.04 -2.90
N ASP A 161 12.55 3.63 -3.38
CA ASP A 161 12.21 3.73 -4.81
C ASP A 161 12.07 5.19 -5.22
N ALA A 162 12.74 5.56 -6.31
CA ALA A 162 12.64 6.89 -6.85
C ALA A 162 11.32 7.05 -7.61
N ILE A 163 10.97 8.30 -7.95
CA ILE A 163 9.71 8.60 -8.64
C ILE A 163 9.65 7.85 -9.97
N GLU A 164 10.78 7.89 -10.69
CA GLU A 164 11.03 7.25 -11.97
C GLU A 164 11.03 5.71 -11.92
N ASP A 165 11.00 5.10 -10.74
CA ASP A 165 10.88 3.64 -10.57
C ASP A 165 9.40 3.20 -10.39
N ILE A 166 8.49 4.15 -10.15
CA ILE A 166 7.07 3.89 -9.85
C ILE A 166 6.18 4.25 -11.03
N VAL A 167 6.46 5.40 -11.67
CA VAL A 167 5.68 5.92 -12.80
C VAL A 167 6.59 6.51 -13.86
N ASP A 168 6.19 6.36 -15.12
CA ASP A 168 6.79 7.06 -16.25
C ASP A 168 6.08 8.42 -16.43
N GLU A 169 6.82 9.51 -16.26
CA GLU A 169 6.26 10.86 -16.40
C GLU A 169 5.92 11.24 -17.85
N GLU A 170 6.58 10.63 -18.85
CA GLU A 170 6.35 10.92 -20.26
C GLU A 170 5.09 10.21 -20.79
N THR A 171 4.87 8.96 -20.37
CA THR A 171 3.71 8.16 -20.80
C THR A 171 2.54 8.24 -19.82
N GLY A 172 2.81 8.61 -18.57
CA GLY A 172 1.85 8.59 -17.49
C GLY A 172 1.63 7.20 -16.89
N GLU A 173 2.31 6.14 -17.35
CA GLU A 173 2.03 4.75 -16.96
C GLU A 173 2.66 4.38 -15.62
N CYS A 174 2.05 3.43 -14.91
CA CYS A 174 2.66 2.82 -13.74
C CYS A 174 3.63 1.73 -14.19
N ILE A 175 4.84 1.73 -13.62
CA ILE A 175 5.89 0.75 -13.94
C ILE A 175 6.44 0.05 -12.69
N LEU A 176 5.77 0.24 -11.54
CA LEU A 176 6.14 -0.37 -10.28
C LEU A 176 6.06 -1.91 -10.36
N GLU A 177 7.16 -2.54 -9.99
CA GLU A 177 7.30 -3.99 -9.87
C GLU A 177 7.40 -4.41 -8.40
N ILE A 178 6.61 -5.39 -7.99
CA ILE A 178 6.54 -5.88 -6.61
C ILE A 178 7.01 -7.34 -6.56
N THR A 179 7.81 -7.66 -5.54
CA THR A 179 8.23 -9.04 -5.25
C THR A 179 7.75 -9.46 -3.86
N PRO A 180 7.31 -10.72 -3.69
CA PRO A 180 6.92 -11.22 -2.38
C PRO A 180 8.16 -11.34 -1.48
N ALA A 181 8.04 -10.90 -0.23
CA ALA A 181 9.08 -11.08 0.76
C ALA A 181 9.21 -12.55 1.19
N ASP A 182 10.45 -13.05 1.30
CA ASP A 182 10.72 -14.41 1.78
C ASP A 182 10.87 -14.43 3.31
N PHE A 183 9.88 -15.02 3.98
CA PHE A 183 9.85 -15.18 5.43
C PHE A 183 10.30 -16.56 5.91
N SER A 184 10.65 -17.47 4.99
CA SER A 184 10.93 -18.88 5.32
C SER A 184 12.14 -19.09 6.24
N ALA A 185 13.02 -18.09 6.32
CA ALA A 185 14.21 -18.11 7.17
C ALA A 185 14.00 -17.50 8.58
N LEU A 186 12.83 -16.92 8.87
CA LEU A 186 12.55 -16.32 10.19
C LEU A 186 12.05 -17.38 11.18
N GLY A 187 12.46 -17.24 12.44
CA GLY A 187 11.85 -17.98 13.55
C GLY A 187 10.46 -17.43 13.91
N TYR A 188 9.67 -18.18 14.67
CA TYR A 188 8.29 -17.82 15.00
C TYR A 188 8.16 -16.43 15.64
N ASP A 189 8.99 -16.12 16.64
CA ASP A 189 8.94 -14.82 17.32
C ASP A 189 9.25 -13.66 16.38
N ASP A 190 10.23 -13.80 15.49
CA ASP A 190 10.60 -12.78 14.50
C ASP A 190 9.51 -12.63 13.43
N LEU A 191 8.88 -13.73 13.02
CA LEU A 191 7.74 -13.71 12.11
C LEU A 191 6.55 -12.97 12.74
N VAL A 192 6.20 -13.30 13.98
CA VAL A 192 5.15 -12.62 14.75
C VAL A 192 5.49 -11.16 15.00
N LEU A 193 6.75 -10.82 15.27
CA LEU A 193 7.20 -9.45 15.44
C LEU A 193 7.12 -8.66 14.13
N SER A 194 7.49 -9.25 13.00
CA SER A 194 7.38 -8.62 11.68
C SER A 194 5.93 -8.26 11.34
N GLN A 195 4.98 -9.06 11.84
CA GLN A 195 3.56 -8.76 11.75
C GLN A 195 3.13 -7.66 12.74
N LYS A 196 3.60 -7.69 13.99
CA LYS A 196 3.08 -6.85 15.09
C LYS A 196 3.74 -5.48 15.27
N LYS A 197 5.02 -5.31 14.91
CA LYS A 197 5.77 -4.07 15.18
C LYS A 197 6.46 -3.55 13.93
N LEU A 198 6.61 -2.23 13.87
CA LEU A 198 7.56 -1.58 12.97
C LEU A 198 8.96 -2.00 13.43
N ILE A 199 9.64 -2.79 12.61
CA ILE A 199 11.06 -3.14 12.82
C ILE A 199 11.85 -2.18 11.91
N ALA A 200 13.08 -1.81 12.28
CA ALA A 200 13.91 -0.99 11.39
C ALA A 200 14.09 -1.68 10.02
N GLY A 201 13.71 -1.00 8.93
CA GLY A 201 13.63 -1.57 7.57
C GLY A 201 12.27 -2.21 7.23
N ASN A 202 11.28 -2.08 8.12
CA ASN A 202 9.88 -2.50 8.01
C ASN A 202 8.95 -1.36 8.44
N SER A 203 8.96 -0.32 7.62
CA SER A 203 8.17 0.91 7.72
C SER A 203 6.71 0.67 7.33
N ASP A 204 6.47 -0.03 6.22
CA ASP A 204 5.16 -0.06 5.58
C ASP A 204 4.49 -1.43 5.69
N LYS A 205 3.16 -1.44 5.85
CA LYS A 205 2.39 -2.69 6.10
C LYS A 205 1.12 -2.74 5.27
N VAL A 206 0.79 -3.93 4.79
CA VAL A 206 -0.40 -4.18 3.97
C VAL A 206 -1.29 -5.19 4.69
N TYR A 207 -2.56 -4.83 4.90
CA TYR A 207 -3.52 -5.62 5.65
C TYR A 207 -4.76 -5.91 4.83
N LEU A 208 -5.15 -7.17 4.75
CA LEU A 208 -6.50 -7.55 4.35
C LEU A 208 -7.39 -7.59 5.60
N ASN A 209 -8.34 -6.67 5.69
CA ASN A 209 -9.23 -6.56 6.85
C ASN A 209 -10.38 -7.58 6.75
N GLU A 210 -11.00 -7.91 7.89
CA GLU A 210 -12.14 -8.84 7.97
C GLU A 210 -13.35 -8.38 7.14
N ASP A 211 -13.49 -7.08 6.90
CA ASP A 211 -14.55 -6.49 6.08
C ASP A 211 -14.25 -6.52 4.57
N GLY A 212 -13.12 -7.13 4.17
CA GLY A 212 -12.68 -7.23 2.77
C GLY A 212 -11.98 -5.99 2.23
N THR A 213 -11.72 -4.97 3.06
CA THR A 213 -10.91 -3.81 2.64
C THR A 213 -9.42 -4.09 2.77
N LEU A 214 -8.62 -3.45 1.93
CA LEU A 214 -7.16 -3.46 2.01
C LEU A 214 -6.68 -2.16 2.66
N THR A 215 -5.88 -2.25 3.72
CA THR A 215 -5.22 -1.11 4.35
C THR A 215 -3.73 -1.16 4.04
N VAL A 216 -3.15 -0.07 3.55
CA VAL A 216 -1.71 0.09 3.38
C VAL A 216 -1.22 1.20 4.29
N GLU A 217 -0.48 0.84 5.31
CA GLU A 217 0.21 1.76 6.21
C GLU A 217 1.50 2.22 5.56
N VAL A 218 1.68 3.54 5.49
CA VAL A 218 2.88 4.22 5.00
C VAL A 218 3.49 5.01 6.16
N THR A 219 4.72 4.66 6.53
CA THR A 219 5.44 5.25 7.66
C THR A 219 6.42 6.30 7.17
N SER A 220 6.23 7.51 7.66
CA SER A 220 7.16 8.63 7.46
C SER A 220 7.96 8.86 8.74
N GLU A 221 9.27 9.10 8.62
CA GLU A 221 10.09 9.55 9.76
C GLU A 221 9.61 10.91 10.31
N ASP A 222 9.08 11.77 9.44
CA ASP A 222 8.61 13.12 9.79
C ASP A 222 7.19 13.12 10.36
N TYR A 223 6.35 12.19 9.90
CA TYR A 223 4.91 12.24 10.14
C TYR A 223 4.33 10.97 10.77
N GLY A 224 5.10 9.94 11.07
CA GLY A 224 4.58 8.68 11.57
C GLY A 224 3.73 7.92 10.53
N VAL A 225 2.75 7.14 11.00
CA VAL A 225 2.02 6.16 10.16
C VAL A 225 0.71 6.73 9.62
N SER A 226 0.61 6.88 8.30
CA SER A 226 -0.64 7.21 7.58
C SER A 226 -1.18 5.97 6.87
N LYS A 227 -2.44 5.99 6.41
CA LYS A 227 -3.10 4.81 5.84
C LYS A 227 -3.78 5.11 4.51
N TYR A 228 -3.53 4.28 3.51
CA TYR A 228 -4.35 4.21 2.29
C TYR A 228 -5.32 3.05 2.43
N ILE A 229 -6.60 3.31 2.19
CA ILE A 229 -7.66 2.30 2.27
C ILE A 229 -8.20 2.04 0.87
N TYR A 230 -8.34 0.77 0.53
CA TYR A 230 -8.91 0.31 -0.72
C TYR A 230 -10.05 -0.68 -0.47
N SER A 231 -11.01 -0.71 -1.39
CA SER A 231 -12.08 -1.71 -1.41
C SER A 231 -11.92 -2.64 -2.60
N GLU A 232 -12.19 -3.92 -2.40
CA GLU A 232 -12.27 -4.88 -3.50
C GLU A 232 -13.29 -4.42 -4.55
N VAL A 233 -12.89 -4.46 -5.83
CA VAL A 233 -13.80 -4.25 -6.95
C VAL A 233 -14.58 -5.55 -7.14
N THR A 234 -15.88 -5.51 -6.86
CA THR A 234 -16.80 -6.64 -7.05
C THR A 234 -17.56 -6.49 -8.35
N GLU A 235 -17.68 -7.58 -9.12
CA GLU A 235 -18.45 -7.64 -10.38
C GLU A 235 -19.97 -7.52 -10.17
#